data_AF-A0A1I6MND7-F1
#
_entry.id   AF-A0A1I6MND7-F1
#
_cell.length_a   1.000
_cell.length_b   1.000
_cell.length_c   1.000
_cell.angle_alpha   90.00
_cell.angle_beta   90.00
_cell.angle_gamma   90.00
#
_symmetry.space_group_name_H-M   'P 1'
#
loop_
_entity.id
_entity.type
_entity.pdbx_description
1 polymer ?
#
loop_
_entity_poly.entity_id
_entity_poly.type
_entity_poly.pdbx_seq_one_letter_code
_entity_poly.pdbx_strand_id
1 'polypeptide(L)'
;MKAMQTAALIAAMTLMTSAWAQSAAPVLPTPPPPAVTDKPPMSDKQKQLLEETNALLKMAAELKVSVDRSTKDQLSLDVVRKAEAVEKMARELKAKLK
;
A
#
# COMPACT_ATOMS: atom_id res chain seq x y z
N MET A 1 22.09 -59.34 -3.55
CA MET A 1 21.40 -59.20 -4.86
C MET A 1 19.92 -59.02 -4.61
N LYS A 2 19.28 -58.14 -5.40
CA LYS A 2 17.83 -57.90 -5.55
C LYS A 2 17.16 -56.98 -4.52
N ALA A 3 16.90 -55.76 -5.00
CA ALA A 3 15.84 -54.87 -4.55
C ALA A 3 14.45 -55.52 -4.73
N MET A 4 13.50 -55.15 -3.87
CA MET A 4 12.02 -55.26 -4.00
C MET A 4 11.45 -54.56 -2.75
N GLN A 5 11.02 -53.30 -2.78
CA GLN A 5 9.74 -52.75 -3.25
C GLN A 5 8.50 -53.26 -2.48
N THR A 6 7.59 -52.32 -2.19
CA THR A 6 6.20 -52.41 -1.69
C THR A 6 6.08 -52.38 -0.16
N ALA A 7 5.72 -51.28 0.50
CA ALA A 7 4.52 -50.44 0.39
C ALA A 7 3.23 -51.23 0.58
N ALA A 8 2.63 -51.11 1.77
CA ALA A 8 1.22 -50.82 2.02
C ALA A 8 0.85 -51.22 3.46
N LEU A 9 -0.22 -50.57 3.96
CA LEU A 9 -1.04 -50.97 5.12
C LEU A 9 -0.59 -50.47 6.49
N ILE A 10 -0.88 -49.21 6.78
CA ILE A 10 -1.82 -48.93 7.88
C ILE A 10 -2.91 -48.00 7.34
N ALA A 11 -4.01 -48.64 6.97
CA ALA A 11 -5.31 -48.02 6.87
C ALA A 11 -5.82 -47.68 8.28
N ALA A 12 -6.51 -46.55 8.40
CA ALA A 12 -7.72 -46.32 9.20
C ALA A 12 -7.72 -44.96 9.91
N MET A 13 -8.50 -44.05 9.32
CA MET A 13 -9.63 -43.43 10.03
C MET A 13 -9.32 -42.42 11.14
N THR A 14 -9.11 -41.17 10.72
CA THR A 14 -9.60 -39.96 11.41
C THR A 14 -10.03 -38.98 10.32
N LEU A 15 -11.25 -39.13 9.81
CA LEU A 15 -12.42 -38.33 10.17
C LEU A 15 -12.24 -36.83 9.89
N MET A 16 -12.81 -36.43 8.74
CA MET A 16 -13.78 -35.34 8.66
C MET A 16 -13.27 -33.91 8.94
N THR A 17 -12.62 -33.28 7.98
CA THR A 17 -12.81 -31.84 7.74
C THR A 17 -13.27 -31.64 6.30
N SER A 18 -14.57 -31.35 6.21
CA SER A 18 -15.36 -30.98 5.04
C SER A 18 -14.55 -30.41 3.87
N ALA A 19 -14.62 -31.14 2.75
CA ALA A 19 -14.48 -30.60 1.41
C ALA A 19 -15.56 -29.56 1.17
N TRP A 20 -15.33 -28.33 1.62
CA TRP A 20 -16.08 -27.19 1.15
C TRP A 20 -15.50 -26.76 -0.20
N ALA A 21 -16.39 -26.49 -1.13
CA ALA A 21 -16.18 -25.64 -2.29
C ALA A 21 -15.09 -26.03 -3.31
N GLN A 22 -15.28 -27.16 -4.00
CA GLN A 22 -14.95 -27.17 -5.43
C GLN A 22 -16.15 -26.59 -6.21
N SER A 23 -16.45 -25.31 -6.02
CA SER A 23 -17.32 -24.58 -6.95
C SER A 23 -16.44 -24.03 -8.06
N ALA A 24 -16.04 -24.93 -8.97
CA ALA A 24 -15.52 -24.52 -10.26
C ALA A 24 -16.73 -24.11 -11.11
N ALA A 25 -17.10 -22.83 -11.04
CA ALA A 25 -18.02 -22.25 -12.01
C ALA A 25 -17.47 -22.48 -13.43
N PRO A 26 -18.30 -22.79 -14.43
CA PRO A 26 -17.85 -22.84 -15.81
C PRO A 26 -17.30 -21.46 -16.19
N VAL A 27 -16.00 -21.38 -16.45
CA VAL A 27 -15.34 -20.16 -16.90
C VAL A 27 -15.85 -19.90 -18.32
N LEU A 28 -16.91 -19.10 -18.45
CA LEU A 28 -17.29 -18.54 -19.74
C LEU A 28 -16.09 -17.73 -20.26
N PRO A 29 -15.81 -17.72 -21.57
CA PRO A 29 -14.84 -16.80 -22.14
C PRO A 29 -15.35 -15.39 -21.84
N THR A 30 -14.76 -14.73 -20.85
CA THR A 30 -15.02 -13.31 -20.61
C THR A 30 -14.56 -12.58 -21.86
N PRO A 31 -15.42 -11.73 -22.48
CA PRO A 31 -14.94 -10.83 -23.51
C PRO A 31 -13.74 -10.07 -22.94
N PRO A 32 -12.68 -9.82 -23.74
CA PRO A 32 -11.53 -9.06 -23.28
C PRO A 32 -12.04 -7.77 -22.63
N PRO A 33 -11.48 -7.35 -21.48
CA PRO A 33 -11.84 -6.07 -20.91
C PRO A 33 -11.67 -5.02 -22.00
N PRO A 34 -12.65 -4.12 -22.22
CA PRO A 34 -12.45 -3.05 -23.18
C PRO A 34 -11.15 -2.35 -22.79
N ALA A 35 -10.20 -2.30 -23.71
CA ALA A 35 -8.98 -1.54 -23.56
C ALA A 35 -9.35 -0.06 -23.52
N VAL A 36 -9.77 0.41 -22.35
CA VAL A 36 -9.88 1.82 -22.02
C VAL A 36 -8.92 2.07 -20.88
N THR A 37 -7.63 2.09 -21.23
CA THR A 37 -6.65 2.90 -20.50
C THR A 37 -6.84 4.35 -20.95
N ASP A 38 -8.03 4.90 -20.78
CA ASP A 38 -8.28 6.33 -20.84
C ASP A 38 -8.34 6.80 -19.39
N LYS A 39 -7.17 6.86 -18.74
CA LYS A 39 -7.04 7.70 -17.56
C LYS A 39 -7.38 9.10 -18.04
N PRO A 40 -8.50 9.72 -17.60
CA PRO A 40 -8.85 11.05 -18.06
C PRO A 40 -7.64 11.96 -17.78
N PRO A 41 -7.30 12.89 -18.70
CA PRO A 41 -6.18 13.79 -18.49
C PRO A 41 -6.40 14.46 -17.13
N MET A 42 -5.42 14.31 -16.23
CA MET A 42 -5.51 14.94 -14.91
C MET A 42 -5.73 16.43 -15.13
N SER A 43 -6.83 16.94 -14.56
CA SER A 43 -7.09 18.37 -14.52
C SER A 43 -5.91 19.07 -13.84
N ASP A 44 -5.66 20.33 -14.19
CA ASP A 44 -4.53 21.06 -13.60
C ASP A 44 -4.65 21.19 -12.07
N LYS A 45 -5.88 21.17 -11.54
CA LYS A 45 -6.16 21.03 -10.10
C LYS A 45 -5.62 19.73 -9.51
N GLN A 46 -5.81 18.60 -10.19
CA GLN A 46 -5.28 17.31 -9.73
C GLN A 46 -3.76 17.26 -9.80
N LYS A 47 -3.14 17.89 -10.80
CA LYS A 47 -1.68 18.00 -10.90
C LYS A 47 -1.13 18.84 -9.74
N GLN A 48 -1.71 20.01 -9.48
CA GLN A 48 -1.32 20.87 -8.35
C GLN A 48 -1.45 20.15 -7.01
N LEU A 49 -2.57 19.44 -6.79
CA LEU A 49 -2.76 18.66 -5.56
C LEU A 49 -1.70 17.56 -5.42
N LEU A 50 -1.33 16.88 -6.50
CA LEU A 50 -0.28 15.86 -6.47
C LEU A 50 1.09 16.46 -6.15
N GLU A 51 1.45 17.57 -6.79
CA GLU A 51 2.71 18.27 -6.54
C GLU A 51 2.78 18.76 -5.09
N GLU A 52 1.71 19.39 -4.59
CA GLU A 52 1.63 19.88 -3.22
C GLU A 52 1.66 18.74 -2.19
N THR A 53 1.02 17.60 -2.48
CA THR A 53 1.10 16.40 -1.62
C THR A 53 2.50 15.82 -1.60
N ASN A 54 3.18 15.81 -2.74
CA ASN A 54 4.57 15.33 -2.82
C ASN A 54 5.53 16.26 -2.07
N ALA A 55 5.33 17.58 -2.19
CA ALA A 55 6.06 18.58 -1.41
C ALA A 55 5.83 18.41 0.11
N LEU A 56 4.58 18.15 0.53
CA LEU A 56 4.25 17.88 1.92
C LEU A 56 4.96 16.61 2.44
N LEU A 57 4.93 15.52 1.67
CA LEU A 57 5.61 14.28 2.02
C LEU A 57 7.13 14.48 2.17
N LYS A 58 7.73 15.25 1.27
CA LYS A 58 9.16 15.58 1.35
C LYS A 58 9.48 16.36 2.62
N MET A 59 8.72 17.41 2.92
CA MET A 59 8.95 18.21 4.15
C MET A 59 8.71 17.39 5.42
N ALA A 60 7.74 16.48 5.43
CA ALA A 60 7.51 15.59 6.55
C ALA A 60 8.69 14.62 6.77
N ALA A 61 9.27 14.09 5.69
CA ALA A 61 10.47 13.25 5.76
C ALA A 61 11.69 14.04 6.26
N GLU A 62 11.88 15.27 5.78
CA GLU A 62 12.95 16.15 6.25
C GLU A 62 12.77 16.54 7.72
N LEU A 63 11.54 16.82 8.15
CA LEU A 63 11.22 17.09 9.56
C LEU A 63 11.56 15.88 10.43
N LYS A 64 11.20 14.66 9.99
CA LYS A 64 11.55 13.43 10.69
C LYS A 64 13.07 13.28 10.85
N VAL A 65 13.84 13.51 9.78
CA VAL A 65 15.31 13.45 9.86
C VAL A 65 15.87 14.53 10.79
N SER A 66 15.36 15.77 10.73
CA SER A 66 15.78 16.84 11.63
C SER A 66 15.43 16.54 13.10
N VAL A 67 14.30 15.89 13.37
CA VAL A 67 13.91 15.42 14.72
C VAL A 67 14.80 14.27 15.19
N ASP A 68 15.02 13.25 14.35
CA ASP A 68 15.85 12.09 14.69
C ASP A 68 17.32 12.49 14.95
N ARG A 69 17.80 13.58 14.32
CA ARG A 69 19.12 14.16 14.60
C ARG A 69 19.17 15.09 15.81
N SER A 70 18.03 15.55 16.30
CA SER A 70 17.96 16.42 17.48
C SER A 70 18.10 15.59 18.76
N THR A 71 18.79 16.11 19.77
CA THR A 71 18.98 15.40 21.05
C THR A 71 17.78 15.65 21.96
N LYS A 72 17.51 14.74 22.91
CA LYS A 72 16.30 14.70 23.76
C LYS A 72 15.90 16.05 24.38
N ASP A 73 16.86 16.90 24.68
CA ASP A 73 16.64 18.16 25.40
C ASP A 73 16.87 19.42 24.52
N GLN A 74 17.11 19.25 23.21
CA GLN A 74 17.33 20.36 22.28
C GLN A 74 16.72 20.10 20.91
N LEU A 75 15.61 20.79 20.62
CA LEU A 75 15.07 20.93 19.27
C LEU A 75 15.74 22.14 18.58
N SER A 76 16.34 21.89 17.43
CA SER A 76 16.89 22.94 16.59
C SER A 76 15.78 23.90 16.13
N LEU A 77 16.08 25.21 16.02
CA LEU A 77 15.15 26.18 15.40
C LEU A 77 14.71 25.75 13.99
N ASP A 78 15.54 24.98 13.29
CA ASP A 78 15.23 24.34 12.00
C ASP A 78 14.04 23.38 12.07
N VAL A 79 13.93 22.59 13.15
CA VAL A 79 12.83 21.63 13.35
C VAL A 79 11.51 22.37 13.57
N VAL A 80 11.53 23.41 14.40
CA VAL A 80 10.34 24.22 14.71
C VAL A 80 9.82 24.90 13.43
N ARG A 81 10.70 25.55 12.67
CA ARG A 81 10.34 26.20 11.39
C ARG A 81 9.79 25.22 10.36
N LYS A 82 10.38 24.02 10.25
CA LYS A 82 9.89 22.98 9.35
C LYS A 82 8.51 22.45 9.78
N ALA A 83 8.27 22.30 11.08
CA ALA A 83 6.96 21.89 11.59
C ALA A 83 5.87 22.92 11.26
N GLU A 84 6.14 24.21 11.45
CA GLU A 84 5.22 25.30 11.08
C GLU A 84 4.93 25.32 9.56
N ALA A 85 5.95 25.10 8.72
CA ALA A 85 5.79 25.03 7.27
C ALA A 85 4.91 23.84 6.83
N VAL A 86 5.11 22.67 7.44
CA VAL A 86 4.28 21.47 7.22
C VAL A 86 2.84 21.73 7.64
N GLU A 87 2.61 22.35 8.80
CA GLU A 87 1.27 22.69 9.29
C GLU A 87 0.55 23.64 8.33
N LYS A 88 1.22 24.71 7.89
CA LYS A 88 0.67 25.68 6.93
C LYS A 88 0.27 25.01 5.62
N MET A 89 1.16 24.20 5.05
CA MET A 89 0.90 23.51 3.79
C MET A 89 -0.24 22.48 3.92
N ALA A 90 -0.31 21.76 5.04
CA ALA A 90 -1.40 20.81 5.30
C ALA A 90 -2.77 21.53 5.44
N ARG A 91 -2.82 22.69 6.08
CA ARG A 91 -4.04 23.50 6.18
C ARG A 91 -4.48 24.04 4.81
N GLU A 92 -3.54 24.51 3.99
CA GLU A 92 -3.80 25.00 2.62
C GLU A 92 -4.33 23.89 1.71
N LEU A 93 -3.72 22.70 1.75
CA LEU A 93 -4.19 21.51 1.03
C LEU A 93 -5.61 21.13 1.43
N LYS A 94 -5.90 21.09 2.74
CA LYS A 94 -7.25 20.78 3.25
C LYS A 94 -8.29 21.80 2.78
N ALA A 95 -7.91 23.08 2.63
CA ALA A 95 -8.80 24.10 2.12
C ALA A 95 -9.08 23.93 0.62
N LYS A 96 -8.09 23.50 -0.18
CA LYS A 96 -8.23 23.24 -1.63
C LYS A 96 -9.04 21.98 -1.97
N LEU A 97 -9.19 21.06 -1.02
CA LEU A 97 -9.97 19.83 -1.15
C LEU A 97 -11.47 20.00 -0.81
N LYS A 98 -11.86 21.16 -0.25
CA LYS A 98 -13.27 21.53 -0.04
C LYS A 98 -13.87 22.10 -1.32
#